data_AF-A0A2R7J4A7-F1
#
_entry.id   AF-A0A2R7J4A7-F1
#
_cell.length_a   1.000
_cell.length_b   1.000
_cell.length_c   1.000
_cell.angle_alpha   90.00
_cell.angle_beta   90.00
_cell.angle_gamma   90.00
#
_symmetry.space_group_name_H-M   'P 1'
#
loop_
_entity.id
_entity.type
_entity.pdbx_description
1 polymer ?
#
loop_
_entity_poly.entity_id
_entity_poly.type
_entity_poly.pdbx_seq_one_letter_code
_entity_poly.pdbx_strand_id
1 'polypeptide(L)'
;MLTLQPAEATRLGVDTGSHADLRARLDDRSAAGVAKTRLFLTESLAALGRVSRGGLDAATLTSVAVTESAFRTALDGMKLPYGVATIGNWRNTPYTVVQNVGAWLDVPQLLDGDQPVRSAADAEAYLSRLSAMAVQLDGETARGRSARGQGLVPPSFLLDKTIAGIVATVRDAASTDGPLIGPLARKTQTIPGAWGDRAVKIVQGSVIPALERQLAELRAQRAVATEAAGLGSRPHGAEWYAWG
;
A
#
# COMPACT_ATOMS: atom_id res chain seq x y z
N MET A 1 -2.34 -11.07 -11.14
CA MET A 1 -2.61 -9.66 -10.78
C MET A 1 -3.33 -9.54 -9.44
N LEU A 2 -4.57 -10.05 -9.28
CA LEU A 2 -5.35 -9.89 -8.03
C LEU A 2 -4.62 -10.33 -6.75
N THR A 3 -3.84 -11.41 -6.82
CA THR A 3 -3.01 -11.90 -5.70
C THR A 3 -1.90 -10.93 -5.26
N LEU A 4 -1.48 -10.00 -6.13
CA LEU A 4 -0.52 -8.93 -5.82
C LEU A 4 -1.22 -7.67 -5.28
N GLN A 5 -2.53 -7.54 -5.49
CA GLN A 5 -3.33 -6.39 -5.06
C GLN A 5 -4.59 -6.84 -4.29
N PRO A 6 -4.47 -7.56 -3.16
CA PRO A 6 -5.65 -8.09 -2.45
C PRO A 6 -6.60 -7.01 -1.94
N ALA A 7 -6.05 -5.86 -1.51
CA ALA A 7 -6.86 -4.72 -1.10
C ALA A 7 -7.74 -4.19 -2.25
N GLU A 8 -7.20 -4.13 -3.47
CA GLU A 8 -7.94 -3.70 -4.65
C GLU A 8 -8.99 -4.72 -5.08
N ALA A 9 -8.69 -6.02 -4.93
CA ALA A 9 -9.68 -7.08 -5.14
C ALA A 9 -10.91 -6.90 -4.21
N THR A 10 -10.70 -6.48 -2.96
CA THR A 10 -11.81 -6.13 -2.05
C THR A 10 -12.56 -4.88 -2.51
N ARG A 11 -11.87 -3.80 -2.93
CA ARG A 11 -12.52 -2.58 -3.43
C ARG A 11 -13.44 -2.82 -4.62
N LEU A 12 -13.01 -3.71 -5.51
CA LEU A 12 -13.77 -4.09 -6.69
C LEU A 12 -14.86 -5.14 -6.38
N GLY A 13 -14.93 -5.65 -5.15
CA GLY A 13 -15.89 -6.70 -4.75
C GLY A 13 -15.61 -8.06 -5.38
N VAL A 14 -14.40 -8.30 -5.89
CA VAL A 14 -14.01 -9.54 -6.58
C VAL A 14 -13.24 -10.51 -5.69
N ASP A 15 -13.12 -10.22 -4.40
CA ASP A 15 -12.55 -11.10 -3.36
C ASP A 15 -13.56 -12.18 -2.89
N THR A 16 -14.23 -12.84 -3.83
CA THR A 16 -15.27 -13.85 -3.59
C THR A 16 -14.98 -15.14 -4.36
N GLY A 17 -15.70 -16.22 -4.05
CA GLY A 17 -15.54 -17.51 -4.73
C GLY A 17 -14.09 -18.01 -4.68
N SER A 18 -13.47 -18.22 -5.84
CA SER A 18 -12.06 -18.65 -5.94
C SER A 18 -11.04 -17.64 -5.44
N HIS A 19 -11.44 -16.38 -5.20
CA HIS A 19 -10.58 -15.32 -4.67
C HIS A 19 -10.94 -14.90 -3.23
N ALA A 20 -11.76 -15.69 -2.54
CA ALA A 20 -12.23 -15.36 -1.18
C ALA A 20 -11.10 -15.17 -0.16
N ASP A 21 -9.96 -15.82 -0.36
CA ASP A 21 -8.78 -15.71 0.49
C ASP A 21 -8.13 -14.30 0.45
N LEU A 22 -8.35 -13.54 -0.63
CA LEU A 22 -7.80 -12.18 -0.78
C LEU A 22 -8.37 -11.20 0.26
N ARG A 23 -9.58 -11.46 0.78
CA ARG A 23 -10.23 -10.62 1.79
C ARG A 23 -9.44 -10.53 3.10
N ALA A 24 -8.60 -11.53 3.39
CA ALA A 24 -7.78 -11.58 4.58
C ALA A 24 -6.34 -11.07 4.36
N ARG A 25 -6.00 -10.62 3.15
CA ARG A 25 -4.62 -10.28 2.75
C ARG A 25 -4.44 -8.80 2.47
N LEU A 26 -3.20 -8.33 2.58
CA LEU A 26 -2.73 -7.02 2.12
C LEU A 26 -1.63 -7.21 1.08
N ASP A 27 -1.40 -6.17 0.27
CA ASP A 27 -0.30 -6.12 -0.68
C ASP A 27 1.07 -6.10 0.03
N ASP A 28 2.06 -6.76 -0.57
CA ASP A 28 3.44 -6.76 -0.08
C ASP A 28 4.16 -5.49 -0.56
N ARG A 29 4.29 -4.50 0.33
CA ARG A 29 4.96 -3.21 0.02
C ARG A 29 6.47 -3.22 0.22
N SER A 30 7.05 -4.36 0.62
CA SER A 30 8.49 -4.51 0.80
C SER A 30 9.24 -4.52 -0.54
N ALA A 31 10.57 -4.50 -0.49
CA ALA A 31 11.40 -4.67 -1.69
C ALA A 31 11.13 -6.02 -2.38
N ALA A 32 10.85 -7.08 -1.62
CA ALA A 32 10.50 -8.38 -2.17
C ALA A 32 9.14 -8.35 -2.89
N GLY A 33 8.15 -7.64 -2.35
CA GLY A 33 6.86 -7.44 -3.00
C GLY A 33 6.95 -6.65 -4.30
N VAL A 34 7.80 -5.61 -4.34
CA VAL A 34 8.11 -4.89 -5.58
C VAL A 34 8.79 -5.82 -6.60
N ALA A 35 9.75 -6.64 -6.17
CA ALA A 35 10.41 -7.61 -7.05
C ALA A 35 9.44 -8.64 -7.63
N LYS A 36 8.51 -9.18 -6.83
CA LYS A 36 7.44 -10.07 -7.30
C LYS A 36 6.54 -9.38 -8.33
N THR A 37 6.19 -8.13 -8.08
CA THR A 37 5.38 -7.34 -9.03
C THR A 37 6.12 -7.11 -10.35
N ARG A 38 7.42 -6.78 -10.30
CA ARG A 38 8.26 -6.64 -11.50
C ARG A 38 8.34 -7.94 -12.31
N LEU A 39 8.50 -9.08 -11.64
CA LEU A 39 8.51 -10.39 -12.29
C LEU A 39 7.18 -10.64 -13.00
N PHE A 40 6.06 -10.47 -12.29
CA PHE A 40 4.73 -10.60 -12.87
C PHE A 40 4.52 -9.72 -14.10
N LEU A 41 4.92 -8.44 -14.04
CA LEU A 41 4.81 -7.52 -15.16
C LEU A 41 5.66 -7.95 -16.36
N THR A 42 6.89 -8.40 -16.11
CA THR A 42 7.81 -8.87 -17.15
C THR A 42 7.24 -10.10 -17.88
N GLU A 43 6.78 -11.09 -17.12
CA GLU A 43 6.16 -12.31 -17.67
C GLU A 43 4.86 -12.00 -18.41
N SER A 44 4.04 -11.11 -17.85
CA SER A 44 2.76 -10.71 -18.45
C SER A 44 2.96 -9.96 -19.76
N LEU A 45 3.94 -9.05 -19.84
CA LEU A 45 4.28 -8.37 -21.09
C LEU A 45 4.79 -9.35 -22.16
N ALA A 46 5.62 -10.32 -21.76
CA ALA A 46 6.06 -11.38 -22.67
C ALA A 46 4.90 -12.24 -23.18
N ALA A 47 3.92 -12.56 -22.32
CA ALA A 47 2.71 -13.28 -22.72
C ALA A 47 1.82 -12.44 -23.64
N LEU A 48 1.58 -11.16 -23.32
CA LEU A 48 0.80 -10.24 -24.14
C LEU A 48 1.42 -10.03 -25.52
N GLY A 49 2.75 -10.04 -25.63
CA GLY A 49 3.46 -9.97 -26.91
C GLY A 49 3.20 -11.17 -27.84
N ARG A 50 2.76 -12.31 -27.31
CA ARG A 50 2.44 -13.53 -28.09
C ARG A 50 0.99 -13.63 -28.55
N VAL A 51 0.09 -12.78 -28.02
CA VAL A 51 -1.32 -12.80 -28.41
C VAL A 51 -1.45 -12.36 -29.87
N SER A 52 -2.14 -13.11 -30.74
CA SER A 52 -2.39 -12.63 -32.11
C SER A 52 -3.34 -11.44 -32.08
N ARG A 53 -3.01 -10.36 -32.80
CA ARG A 53 -3.91 -9.19 -32.95
C ARG A 53 -4.93 -9.39 -34.06
N GLY A 54 -4.66 -10.28 -35.00
CA GLY A 54 -5.56 -10.58 -36.11
C GLY A 54 -6.81 -11.30 -35.62
N GLY A 55 -7.99 -10.82 -36.05
CA GLY A 55 -9.28 -11.42 -35.71
C GLY A 55 -9.88 -10.98 -34.37
N LEU A 56 -9.19 -10.12 -33.61
CA LEU A 56 -9.76 -9.49 -32.42
C LEU A 56 -10.69 -8.33 -32.79
N ASP A 57 -11.77 -8.16 -32.03
CA ASP A 57 -12.63 -6.99 -32.15
C ASP A 57 -11.95 -5.71 -31.59
N ALA A 58 -12.52 -4.55 -31.90
CA ALA A 58 -11.97 -3.27 -31.50
C ALA A 58 -11.85 -3.12 -29.97
N ALA A 59 -12.83 -3.62 -29.21
CA ALA A 59 -12.83 -3.54 -27.76
C ALA A 59 -11.67 -4.34 -27.15
N THR A 60 -11.46 -5.56 -27.63
CA THR A 60 -10.38 -6.44 -27.17
C THR A 60 -9.02 -5.88 -27.55
N LEU A 61 -8.88 -5.32 -28.76
CA LEU A 61 -7.66 -4.64 -29.17
C LEU A 61 -7.32 -3.46 -28.23
N THR A 62 -8.33 -2.66 -27.87
CA THR A 62 -8.15 -1.58 -26.89
C THR A 62 -7.77 -2.13 -25.52
N SER A 63 -8.43 -3.18 -25.02
CA SER A 63 -8.07 -3.78 -23.72
C SER A 63 -6.62 -4.29 -23.70
N VAL A 64 -6.16 -4.94 -24.77
CA VAL A 64 -4.77 -5.39 -24.90
C VAL A 64 -3.82 -4.20 -24.89
N ALA A 65 -4.08 -3.16 -25.69
CA ALA A 65 -3.23 -1.98 -25.78
C ALA A 65 -3.14 -1.22 -24.46
N VAL A 66 -4.26 -1.02 -23.76
CA VAL A 66 -4.30 -0.35 -22.46
C VAL A 66 -3.57 -1.17 -21.39
N THR A 67 -3.76 -2.49 -21.37
CA THR A 67 -3.06 -3.39 -20.44
C THR A 67 -1.56 -3.35 -20.67
N GLU A 68 -1.13 -3.44 -21.93
CA GLU A 68 0.29 -3.41 -22.30
C GLU A 68 0.93 -2.06 -21.94
N SER A 69 0.23 -0.95 -22.19
CA SER A 69 0.66 0.39 -21.77
C SER A 69 0.80 0.49 -20.25
N ALA A 70 -0.24 0.13 -19.49
CA ALA A 70 -0.21 0.18 -18.02
C ALA A 70 0.92 -0.68 -17.43
N PHE A 71 1.17 -1.87 -17.99
CA PHE A 71 2.21 -2.77 -17.51
C PHE A 71 3.61 -2.26 -17.86
N ARG A 72 3.83 -1.73 -19.06
CA ARG A 72 5.12 -1.11 -19.44
C ARG A 72 5.42 0.09 -18.57
N THR A 73 4.47 1.03 -18.42
CA THR A 73 4.65 2.22 -17.60
C THR A 73 4.96 1.88 -16.14
N ALA A 74 4.24 0.91 -15.55
CA ALA A 74 4.52 0.46 -14.20
C ALA A 74 5.91 -0.19 -14.08
N LEU A 75 6.28 -1.06 -15.04
CA LEU A 75 7.57 -1.73 -15.03
C LEU A 75 8.74 -0.74 -15.20
N ASP A 76 8.58 0.28 -16.04
CA ASP A 76 9.57 1.34 -16.23
C ASP A 76 9.73 2.18 -14.95
N GLY A 77 8.62 2.54 -14.29
CA GLY A 77 8.67 3.22 -13.01
C GLY A 77 9.35 2.40 -11.92
N MET A 78 9.12 1.08 -11.90
CA MET A 78 9.78 0.17 -10.95
C MET A 78 11.28 -0.07 -11.25
N LYS A 79 11.83 0.49 -12.35
CA LYS A 79 13.29 0.55 -12.56
C LYS A 79 13.92 1.73 -11.83
N LEU A 80 13.13 2.76 -11.47
CA LEU A 80 13.61 3.87 -10.65
C LEU A 80 14.03 3.33 -9.27
N PRO A 81 15.06 3.91 -8.64
CA PRO A 81 15.75 3.25 -7.54
C PRO A 81 15.05 3.39 -6.17
N TYR A 82 13.94 4.13 -6.13
CA TYR A 82 13.13 4.36 -4.93
C TYR A 82 11.66 4.57 -5.32
N GLY A 83 10.80 5.01 -4.39
CA GLY A 83 9.42 5.41 -4.68
C GLY A 83 8.43 4.30 -4.99
N VAL A 84 7.20 4.68 -5.32
CA VAL A 84 6.07 3.79 -5.58
C VAL A 84 5.60 4.05 -7.01
N ALA A 85 5.75 3.03 -7.85
CA ALA A 85 5.14 2.97 -9.17
C ALA A 85 3.98 1.97 -9.12
N THR A 86 2.82 2.37 -9.63
CA THR A 86 1.58 1.60 -9.54
C THR A 86 1.17 1.04 -10.91
N ILE A 87 0.40 -0.05 -10.91
CA ILE A 87 -0.17 -0.61 -12.13
C ILE A 87 -1.52 0.06 -12.39
N GLY A 88 -1.58 0.98 -13.35
CA GLY A 88 -2.83 1.63 -13.78
C GLY A 88 -3.55 2.44 -12.70
N ASN A 89 -2.85 2.87 -11.66
CA ASN A 89 -3.40 3.70 -10.58
C ASN A 89 -2.76 5.10 -10.62
N TRP A 90 -3.41 6.07 -9.98
CA TRP A 90 -3.03 7.48 -10.05
C TRP A 90 -1.88 7.86 -9.10
N ARG A 91 -1.69 7.12 -7.99
CA ARG A 91 -0.76 7.53 -6.92
C ARG A 91 0.66 7.00 -7.14
N ASN A 92 1.29 7.45 -8.22
CA ASN A 92 2.73 7.33 -8.43
C ASN A 92 3.46 8.41 -7.61
N THR A 93 4.51 8.04 -6.88
CA THR A 93 5.17 8.97 -5.94
C THR A 93 6.61 8.55 -5.66
N PRO A 94 7.57 9.49 -5.53
CA PRO A 94 8.93 9.16 -5.13
C PRO A 94 9.03 8.70 -3.66
N TYR A 95 8.04 9.01 -2.82
CA TYR A 95 8.10 8.79 -1.38
C TYR A 95 7.18 7.64 -0.95
N THR A 96 7.74 6.68 -0.20
CA THR A 96 6.98 5.52 0.29
C THR A 96 6.02 5.87 1.43
N VAL A 97 6.35 6.88 2.24
CA VAL A 97 5.52 7.35 3.35
C VAL A 97 5.60 8.87 3.43
N VAL A 98 4.45 9.53 3.23
CA VAL A 98 4.24 10.98 3.41
C VAL A 98 2.77 11.22 3.83
N GLN A 99 2.33 12.47 3.99
CA GLN A 99 1.03 12.82 4.57
C GLN A 99 -0.19 12.23 3.84
N ASN A 100 -0.02 11.80 2.59
CA ASN A 100 -1.06 11.20 1.74
C ASN A 100 -0.64 9.84 1.13
N VAL A 101 0.47 9.26 1.57
CA VAL A 101 0.97 7.95 1.10
C VAL A 101 1.38 7.08 2.29
N GLY A 102 0.99 5.80 2.26
CA GLY A 102 1.51 4.77 3.16
C GLY A 102 0.41 3.94 3.81
N ALA A 103 0.79 2.78 4.36
CA ALA A 103 -0.15 1.85 4.97
C ALA A 103 -0.85 2.46 6.20
N TRP A 104 -0.20 3.42 6.87
CA TRP A 104 -0.73 4.12 8.04
C TRP A 104 -2.07 4.85 7.77
N LEU A 105 -2.34 5.25 6.52
CA LEU A 105 -3.62 5.84 6.12
C LEU A 105 -4.46 4.90 5.24
N ASP A 106 -3.83 4.10 4.38
CA ASP A 106 -4.53 3.27 3.40
C ASP A 106 -5.27 2.10 4.07
N VAL A 107 -4.66 1.47 5.07
CA VAL A 107 -5.22 0.29 5.73
C VAL A 107 -6.45 0.66 6.56
N PRO A 108 -6.44 1.69 7.43
CA PRO A 108 -7.66 2.13 8.11
C PRO A 108 -8.81 2.47 7.14
N GLN A 109 -8.51 3.15 6.02
CA GLN A 109 -9.52 3.47 5.00
C GLN A 109 -10.12 2.21 4.37
N LEU A 110 -9.28 1.22 4.01
CA LEU A 110 -9.74 -0.07 3.49
C LEU A 110 -10.62 -0.79 4.51
N LEU A 111 -10.22 -0.82 5.77
CA LEU A 111 -10.92 -1.54 6.84
C LEU A 111 -12.30 -0.92 7.16
N ASP A 112 -12.42 0.40 7.12
CA ASP A 112 -13.69 1.08 7.36
C ASP A 112 -14.58 1.07 6.12
N GLY A 113 -14.07 1.53 4.97
CA GLY A 113 -14.86 1.71 3.76
C GLY A 113 -15.19 0.42 3.02
N ASP A 114 -14.17 -0.39 2.73
CA ASP A 114 -14.28 -1.43 1.71
C ASP A 114 -14.41 -2.84 2.29
N GLN A 115 -13.78 -3.13 3.45
CA GLN A 115 -13.80 -4.46 4.07
C GLN A 115 -15.23 -4.85 4.46
N PRO A 116 -15.83 -5.87 3.82
CA PRO A 116 -17.10 -6.40 4.27
C PRO A 116 -16.87 -7.19 5.56
N VAL A 117 -17.82 -7.08 6.49
CA VAL A 117 -17.86 -7.91 7.70
C VAL A 117 -19.31 -8.34 7.89
N ARG A 118 -19.65 -9.53 7.38
CA ARG A 118 -21.02 -10.09 7.41
C ARG A 118 -21.09 -11.41 8.17
N SER A 119 -19.93 -11.96 8.52
CA SER A 119 -19.78 -13.27 9.15
C SER A 119 -18.56 -13.28 10.06
N ALA A 120 -18.46 -14.30 10.92
CA ALA A 120 -17.26 -14.54 11.72
C ALA A 120 -16.00 -14.69 10.84
N ALA A 121 -16.12 -15.33 9.67
CA ALA A 121 -15.01 -15.47 8.73
C ALA A 121 -14.52 -14.12 8.19
N ASP A 122 -15.43 -13.19 7.91
CA ASP A 122 -15.04 -11.84 7.49
C ASP A 122 -14.40 -11.03 8.63
N ALA A 123 -14.85 -11.24 9.87
CA ALA A 123 -14.23 -10.63 11.04
C ALA A 123 -12.81 -11.18 11.28
N GLU A 124 -12.58 -12.48 11.06
CA GLU A 124 -11.22 -13.06 11.05
C GLU A 124 -10.36 -12.48 9.91
N ALA A 125 -10.94 -12.27 8.74
CA ALA A 125 -10.23 -11.63 7.62
C ALA A 125 -9.83 -10.18 7.96
N TYR A 126 -10.69 -9.44 8.66
CA TYR A 126 -10.37 -8.11 9.19
C TYR A 126 -9.17 -8.16 10.15
N LEU A 127 -9.20 -9.07 11.14
CA LEU A 127 -8.10 -9.24 12.10
C LEU A 127 -6.79 -9.65 11.39
N SER A 128 -6.87 -10.48 10.35
CA SER A 128 -5.73 -10.87 9.53
C SER A 128 -5.09 -9.67 8.83
N ARG A 129 -5.90 -8.74 8.31
CA ARG A 129 -5.41 -7.48 7.75
C ARG A 129 -4.77 -6.57 8.80
N LEU A 130 -5.33 -6.50 10.02
CA LEU A 130 -4.66 -5.78 11.11
C LEU A 130 -3.28 -6.36 11.42
N SER A 131 -3.14 -7.69 11.49
CA SER A 131 -1.84 -8.32 11.68
C SER A 131 -0.88 -8.07 10.52
N ALA A 132 -1.38 -8.14 9.27
CA ALA A 132 -0.58 -7.91 8.07
C ALA A 132 -0.12 -6.44 7.94
N MET A 133 -0.86 -5.48 8.50
CA MET A 133 -0.51 -4.06 8.50
C MET A 133 0.88 -3.82 9.10
N ALA A 134 1.23 -4.50 10.18
CA ALA A 134 2.55 -4.37 10.81
C ALA A 134 3.69 -4.74 9.84
N VAL A 135 3.53 -5.84 9.09
CA VAL A 135 4.50 -6.28 8.09
C VAL A 135 4.61 -5.28 6.94
N GLN A 136 3.49 -4.73 6.49
CA GLN A 136 3.45 -3.75 5.42
C GLN A 136 4.14 -2.43 5.82
N LEU A 137 3.89 -1.95 7.05
CA LEU A 137 4.56 -0.78 7.63
C LEU A 137 6.08 -0.99 7.70
N ASP A 138 6.54 -2.16 8.16
CA ASP A 138 7.98 -2.48 8.22
C ASP A 138 8.61 -2.52 6.82
N GLY A 139 7.90 -3.06 5.83
CA GLY A 139 8.33 -3.04 4.43
C GLY A 139 8.49 -1.61 3.88
N GLU A 140 7.53 -0.73 4.16
CA GLU A 140 7.59 0.69 3.81
C GLU A 140 8.74 1.40 4.52
N THR A 141 8.95 1.13 5.81
CA THR A 141 10.04 1.68 6.62
C THR A 141 11.41 1.27 6.09
N ALA A 142 11.59 -0.01 5.75
CA ALA A 142 12.85 -0.50 5.18
C ALA A 142 13.18 0.16 3.84
N ARG A 143 12.17 0.33 2.98
CA ARG A 143 12.33 1.02 1.70
C ARG A 143 12.58 2.52 1.87
N GLY A 144 11.89 3.17 2.79
CA GLY A 144 12.12 4.58 3.13
C GLY A 144 13.54 4.82 3.63
N ARG A 145 14.05 3.93 4.50
CA ARG A 145 15.44 3.96 4.96
C ARG A 145 16.44 3.76 3.82
N SER A 146 16.18 2.80 2.93
CA SER A 146 17.03 2.59 1.75
C SER A 146 17.05 3.82 0.85
N ALA A 147 15.89 4.43 0.58
CA ALA A 147 15.78 5.65 -0.24
C ALA A 147 16.52 6.83 0.42
N ARG A 148 16.41 7.01 1.74
CA ARG A 148 17.20 8.00 2.48
C ARG A 148 18.70 7.75 2.34
N GLY A 149 19.13 6.49 2.41
CA GLY A 149 20.54 6.11 2.19
C GLY A 149 21.06 6.46 0.79
N GLN A 150 20.16 6.61 -0.18
CA GLN A 150 20.48 7.07 -1.54
C GLN A 150 20.38 8.59 -1.70
N GLY A 151 20.04 9.33 -0.64
CA GLY A 151 19.87 10.79 -0.66
C GLY A 151 18.45 11.27 -0.98
N LEU A 152 17.47 10.37 -1.14
CA LEU A 152 16.08 10.78 -1.26
C LEU A 152 15.47 11.02 0.13
N VAL A 153 15.20 12.29 0.42
CA VAL A 153 14.52 12.72 1.64
C VAL A 153 13.33 13.61 1.25
N PRO A 154 12.11 13.34 1.75
CA PRO A 154 10.98 14.23 1.48
C PRO A 154 11.22 15.63 2.05
N PRO A 155 10.57 16.67 1.51
CA PRO A 155 10.64 18.01 2.06
C PRO A 155 10.22 18.04 3.54
N SER A 156 10.88 18.87 4.34
CA SER A 156 10.63 19.02 5.79
C SER A 156 9.17 19.29 6.11
N PHE A 157 8.50 20.18 5.37
CA PHE A 157 7.08 20.48 5.58
C PHE A 157 6.14 19.28 5.30
N LEU A 158 6.51 18.35 4.42
CA LEU A 158 5.76 17.10 4.23
C LEU A 158 6.02 16.15 5.41
N LEU A 159 7.28 16.03 5.83
CA LEU A 159 7.66 15.20 6.97
C LEU A 159 6.99 15.68 8.27
N ASP A 160 6.91 16.99 8.52
CA ASP A 160 6.25 17.55 9.70
C ASP A 160 4.77 17.14 9.77
N LYS A 161 4.05 17.25 8.65
CA LYS A 161 2.65 16.79 8.55
C LYS A 161 2.53 15.28 8.74
N THR A 162 3.43 14.52 8.13
CA THR A 162 3.43 13.05 8.19
C THR A 162 3.70 12.56 9.62
N ILE A 163 4.69 13.15 10.27
CA ILE A 163 5.06 12.86 11.66
C ILE A 163 3.89 13.17 12.59
N ALA A 164 3.25 14.34 12.44
CA ALA A 164 2.08 14.69 13.24
C ALA A 164 0.92 13.69 13.04
N GLY A 165 0.65 13.30 11.79
CA GLY A 165 -0.39 12.31 11.46
C GLY A 165 -0.12 10.93 12.05
N ILE A 166 1.12 10.43 11.96
CA ILE A 166 1.48 9.12 12.52
C ILE A 166 1.51 9.16 14.05
N VAL A 167 1.94 10.26 14.68
CA VAL A 167 1.85 10.42 16.15
C VAL A 167 0.39 10.33 16.61
N ALA A 168 -0.53 11.02 15.94
CA ALA A 168 -1.95 10.91 16.24
C ALA A 168 -2.46 9.47 16.03
N THR A 169 -2.03 8.83 14.93
CA THR A 169 -2.39 7.44 14.64
C THR A 169 -1.90 6.48 15.72
N VAL A 170 -0.67 6.62 16.21
CA VAL A 170 -0.13 5.80 17.32
C VAL A 170 -0.96 5.98 18.60
N ARG A 171 -1.28 7.24 18.94
CA ARG A 171 -2.08 7.56 20.14
C ARG A 171 -3.45 6.88 20.09
N ASP A 172 -4.09 6.91 18.93
CA ASP A 172 -5.49 6.50 18.77
C ASP A 172 -5.63 5.05 18.27
N ALA A 173 -4.53 4.38 17.90
CA ALA A 173 -4.53 3.06 17.25
C ALA A 173 -5.29 2.00 18.05
N ALA A 174 -5.04 1.92 19.36
CA ALA A 174 -5.68 0.94 20.24
C ALA A 174 -7.03 1.42 20.81
N SER A 175 -7.52 2.61 20.42
CA SER A 175 -8.83 3.08 20.85
C SER A 175 -9.93 2.19 20.28
N THR A 176 -10.90 1.80 21.10
CA THR A 176 -11.99 0.89 20.69
C THR A 176 -12.95 1.51 19.69
N ASP A 177 -13.03 2.84 19.64
CA ASP A 177 -13.74 3.64 18.64
C ASP A 177 -12.80 4.22 17.55
N GLY A 178 -11.50 3.93 17.66
CA GLY A 178 -10.46 4.43 16.76
C GLY A 178 -10.51 3.80 15.37
N PRO A 179 -9.73 4.33 14.41
CA PRO A 179 -9.86 4.00 12.98
C PRO A 179 -9.49 2.55 12.64
N LEU A 180 -8.78 1.83 13.51
CA LEU A 180 -8.42 0.42 13.30
C LEU A 180 -9.42 -0.56 13.92
N ILE A 181 -10.10 -0.18 15.01
CA ILE A 181 -10.91 -1.09 15.84
C ILE A 181 -12.39 -0.74 15.80
N GLY A 182 -12.71 0.55 15.80
CA GLY A 182 -14.07 1.07 15.73
C GLY A 182 -14.88 0.50 14.56
N PRO A 183 -14.34 0.43 13.33
CA PRO A 183 -15.07 -0.17 12.22
C PRO A 183 -15.43 -1.64 12.45
N LEU A 184 -14.50 -2.44 13.00
CA LEU A 184 -14.77 -3.84 13.34
C LEU A 184 -15.88 -3.94 14.40
N ALA A 185 -15.75 -3.18 15.49
CA ALA A 185 -16.74 -3.18 16.58
C ALA A 185 -18.15 -2.81 16.09
N ARG A 186 -18.26 -1.80 15.21
CA ARG A 186 -19.53 -1.42 14.58
C ARG A 186 -20.09 -2.53 13.69
N LYS A 187 -19.25 -3.17 12.89
CA LYS A 187 -19.69 -4.18 11.90
C LYS A 187 -19.98 -5.54 12.54
N THR A 188 -19.47 -5.83 13.74
CA THR A 188 -19.66 -7.13 14.41
C THR A 188 -20.72 -7.14 15.51
N GLN A 189 -21.60 -6.14 15.60
CA GLN A 189 -22.62 -6.05 16.66
C GLN A 189 -23.49 -7.31 16.80
N THR A 190 -23.77 -7.99 15.68
CA THR A 190 -24.59 -9.21 15.63
C THR A 190 -23.77 -10.48 15.40
N ILE A 191 -22.43 -10.38 15.38
CA ILE A 191 -21.53 -11.51 15.09
C ILE A 191 -20.89 -11.94 16.41
N PRO A 192 -21.22 -13.14 16.94
CA PRO A 192 -20.64 -13.62 18.20
C PRO A 192 -19.11 -13.67 18.15
N GLY A 193 -18.46 -13.15 19.18
CA GLY A 193 -17.00 -13.21 19.35
C GLY A 193 -16.42 -11.97 20.05
N ALA A 194 -15.22 -12.13 20.62
CA ALA A 194 -14.48 -11.05 21.28
C ALA A 194 -13.67 -10.22 20.26
N TRP A 195 -14.33 -9.72 19.21
CA TRP A 195 -13.65 -9.12 18.05
C TRP A 195 -12.86 -7.85 18.41
N GLY A 196 -13.44 -6.97 19.21
CA GLY A 196 -12.80 -5.74 19.70
C GLY A 196 -11.53 -6.04 20.50
N ASP A 197 -11.63 -6.90 21.52
CA ASP A 197 -10.48 -7.25 22.37
C ASP A 197 -9.34 -7.91 21.58
N ARG A 198 -9.68 -8.78 20.62
CA ARG A 198 -8.70 -9.39 19.73
C ARG A 198 -8.01 -8.36 18.85
N ALA A 199 -8.76 -7.40 18.30
CA ALA A 199 -8.19 -6.30 17.53
C ALA A 199 -7.27 -5.43 18.39
N VAL A 200 -7.69 -5.06 19.62
CA VAL A 200 -6.86 -4.32 20.58
C VAL A 200 -5.53 -5.05 20.81
N LYS A 201 -5.57 -6.37 21.07
CA LYS A 201 -4.37 -7.16 21.30
C LYS A 201 -3.42 -7.17 20.08
N ILE A 202 -3.96 -7.31 18.87
CA ILE A 202 -3.14 -7.25 17.64
C ILE A 202 -2.52 -5.87 17.47
N VAL A 203 -3.32 -4.81 17.64
CA VAL A 203 -2.87 -3.44 17.43
C VAL A 203 -1.78 -3.06 18.43
N GLN A 204 -1.99 -3.35 19.71
CA GLN A 204 -0.99 -3.11 20.76
C GLN A 204 0.28 -3.95 20.56
N GLY A 205 0.12 -5.24 20.21
CA GLY A 205 1.24 -6.17 20.12
C GLY A 205 2.10 -6.02 18.86
N SER A 206 1.55 -5.50 17.77
CA SER A 206 2.24 -5.51 16.46
C SER A 206 2.15 -4.20 15.69
N VAL A 207 0.98 -3.57 15.62
CA VAL A 207 0.76 -2.39 14.77
C VAL A 207 1.39 -1.14 15.38
N ILE A 208 1.16 -0.87 16.67
CA ILE A 208 1.76 0.27 17.38
C ILE A 208 3.30 0.21 17.30
N PRO A 209 3.96 -0.92 17.66
CA PRO A 209 5.42 -1.02 17.51
C PRO A 209 5.92 -0.77 16.07
N ALA A 210 5.17 -1.20 15.04
CA ALA A 210 5.53 -0.96 13.65
C ALA A 210 5.40 0.53 13.25
N LEU A 211 4.31 1.18 13.69
CA LEU A 211 4.12 2.63 13.52
C LEU A 211 5.24 3.43 14.22
N GLU A 212 5.66 3.02 15.42
CA GLU A 212 6.76 3.67 16.15
C GLU A 212 8.11 3.53 15.41
N ARG A 213 8.39 2.35 14.83
CA ARG A 213 9.57 2.16 13.96
C ARG A 213 9.52 3.04 12.71
N GLN A 214 8.34 3.15 12.09
CA GLN A 214 8.14 4.04 10.94
C GLN A 214 8.32 5.51 11.32
N LEU A 215 7.79 5.92 12.48
CA LEU A 215 7.95 7.26 13.04
C LEU A 215 9.42 7.59 13.33
N ALA A 216 10.20 6.63 13.84
CA ALA A 216 11.63 6.81 14.07
C ALA A 216 12.40 7.06 12.76
N GLU A 217 12.10 6.32 11.69
CA GLU A 217 12.70 6.56 10.38
C GLU A 217 12.28 7.92 9.78
N LEU A 218 11.01 8.32 9.92
CA LEU A 218 10.55 9.64 9.46
C LEU A 218 11.23 10.78 10.22
N ARG A 219 11.46 10.63 11.53
CA ARG A 219 12.26 11.60 12.32
C ARG A 219 13.71 11.64 11.86
N ALA A 220 14.31 10.49 11.52
CA ALA A 220 15.65 10.44 10.95
C ALA A 220 15.73 11.11 9.57
N GLN A 221 14.71 10.97 8.73
CA GLN A 221 14.56 11.75 7.49
C GLN A 221 14.44 13.24 7.79
N ARG A 222 13.61 13.62 8.76
CA ARG A 222 13.36 15.03 9.11
C ARG A 222 14.61 15.76 9.59
N ALA A 223 15.51 15.07 10.28
CA ALA A 223 16.78 15.63 10.76
C ALA A 223 17.72 16.09 9.62
N VAL A 224 17.55 15.55 8.41
CA VAL A 224 18.38 15.86 7.23
C VAL A 224 17.57 16.44 6.07
N ALA A 225 16.30 16.78 6.32
CA ALA A 225 15.39 17.27 5.30
C ALA A 225 15.66 18.74 4.94
N THR A 226 15.29 19.08 3.71
CA THR A 226 15.34 20.45 3.19
C THR A 226 13.93 20.92 2.81
N GLU A 227 13.74 22.22 2.64
CA GLU A 227 12.47 22.79 2.15
C GLU A 227 12.27 22.62 0.63
N ALA A 228 13.24 22.04 -0.09
CA ALA A 228 13.19 21.92 -1.55
C ALA A 228 12.04 21.00 -2.00
N ALA A 229 10.97 21.60 -2.53
CA ALA A 229 9.72 20.91 -2.84
C ALA A 229 9.80 20.00 -4.09
N GLY A 230 10.62 20.36 -5.08
CA GLY A 230 10.70 19.68 -6.37
C GLY A 230 11.68 18.52 -6.40
N LEU A 231 11.38 17.49 -7.20
CA LEU A 231 12.27 16.34 -7.40
C LEU A 231 13.56 16.69 -8.13
N GLY A 232 13.63 17.81 -8.86
CA GLY A 232 14.83 18.20 -9.63
C GLY A 232 16.07 18.41 -8.75
N SER A 233 15.87 18.62 -7.44
CA SER A 233 16.94 18.73 -6.43
C SER A 233 17.30 17.37 -5.78
N ARG A 234 16.67 16.28 -6.20
CA ARG A 234 16.81 14.95 -5.63
C ARG A 234 17.56 14.01 -6.59
N PRO A 235 18.27 12.99 -6.09
CA PRO A 235 18.93 11.98 -6.92
C PRO A 235 17.94 11.38 -7.91
N HIS A 236 18.26 11.25 -9.20
CA HIS A 236 17.33 10.74 -10.22
C HIS A 236 16.04 11.55 -10.44
N GLY A 237 16.01 12.82 -10.02
CA GLY A 237 14.82 13.66 -10.13
C GLY A 237 14.35 13.91 -11.57
N ALA A 238 15.28 14.04 -12.51
CA ALA A 238 14.96 14.23 -13.92
C ALA A 238 14.32 12.97 -14.52
N GLU A 239 14.84 11.79 -14.19
CA GLU A 239 14.29 10.51 -14.62
C GLU A 239 12.88 10.28 -14.03
N TRP A 240 12.65 10.69 -12.79
CA TRP A 240 11.31 10.68 -12.20
C TRP A 240 10.32 11.60 -12.93
N TYR A 241 10.73 12.82 -13.27
CA TYR A 241 9.87 13.74 -14.03
C TYR A 241 9.66 13.30 -15.49
N ALA A 242 10.63 12.62 -16.10
CA ALA A 242 10.50 12.11 -17.46
C ALA A 242 9.57 10.89 -17.54
N TRP A 243 9.47 10.13 -16.45
CA TRP A 243 8.58 8.96 -16.37
C TRP A 243 7.14 9.31 -15.96
N GLY A 244 6.98 10.19 -14.97
CA GLY A 244 5.71 10.47 -14.28
C GLY A 244 4.74 11.40 -14.99
#